data_AF-A0A519S3H3-F1
#
_entry.id   AF-A0A519S3H3-F1
#
_cell.length_a   1.000
_cell.length_b   1.000
_cell.length_c   1.000
_cell.angle_alpha   90.00
_cell.angle_beta   90.00
_cell.angle_gamma   90.00
#
_symmetry.space_group_name_H-M   'P 1'
#
loop_
_entity.id
_entity.type
_entity.pdbx_description
1 polymer ?
#
loop_
_entity_poly.entity_id
_entity_poly.type
_entity_poly.pdbx_seq_one_letter_code
_entity_poly.pdbx_strand_id
1 'polypeptide(L)'
;MTDKTGIEIFDFHSHSLPEPIEQRITTDDKYVPFGNGEYYNLFPNYLLSLYNESPIHSAIINSKTTYILGDGLKYANGADLDFKVNSSDNIKEFTMKIVKDFLIFNAFAVEVVTNKIGQVLEYHHVPVHFVRMNNSKNLFWVNDNWALSTKSFIKYEGFSTTPKDFTSKIFYYDGYNPSSKNNVYSLPEYYGASLSIATDIAIRKFNLNNIKNHFSVSSIITFFTGGNGTDELKAEAARKIRKAVGEDGEKVIVDFQTLNGKPAEVQSLSSGDWANAYNAVSEKVSADIFIGHSITSPQLFGVKTEGQLGGATELEISYEIFKGTYVRVKRDDLESALNYLFSTNKNIKGSVVFADKPLFSASLSDVMKEKVLTIDEIRAEAGLPPLAEGKGTRLISETSQPTQFQLVEQPKEEVKKKSSRSLTDEDYEQIKDMGSSADDFEIIEEADDEQVFKFAMIDDVAKWVIDNDVRNLTLPELVDVLDKEAGLKVAEKRLQGILKQLNDSGLVKVDIEDGDRIKITPNKVGKVPDTDSVFIMYKYEKRPSVTGADLLSTSRGFCVRLIGNNRLYTRQDIQSMGKLFQYDVFKYAGGFYYNPDTDTTTAYCRHQWKAYQVKRKTK
;
A
#
# COMPACT_ATOMS: atom_id res chain seq x y z
N MET A 1 22.70 -23.32 -54.75
CA MET A 1 23.85 -24.23 -54.71
C MET A 1 23.84 -24.87 -53.34
N THR A 2 23.56 -26.17 -53.29
CA THR A 2 23.53 -26.99 -52.07
C THR A 2 24.94 -27.14 -51.52
N ASP A 3 25.19 -26.53 -50.36
CA ASP A 3 26.41 -26.77 -49.61
C ASP A 3 26.38 -28.18 -49.03
N LYS A 4 27.46 -28.95 -49.24
CA LYS A 4 27.61 -30.35 -48.83
C LYS A 4 28.23 -30.44 -47.44
N THR A 5 27.71 -29.65 -46.51
CA THR A 5 27.95 -29.84 -45.08
C THR A 5 26.62 -30.27 -44.49
N GLY A 6 26.60 -31.39 -43.77
CA GLY A 6 25.39 -31.97 -43.17
C GLY A 6 24.89 -31.16 -41.99
N ILE A 7 24.73 -29.85 -42.15
CA ILE A 7 24.25 -28.92 -41.13
C ILE A 7 22.82 -28.55 -41.53
N GLU A 8 21.83 -29.13 -40.84
CA GLU A 8 20.49 -28.54 -40.81
C GLU A 8 20.57 -27.22 -40.05
N ILE A 9 20.51 -26.11 -40.76
CA ILE A 9 20.34 -24.79 -40.16
C ILE A 9 18.89 -24.72 -39.67
N PHE A 10 18.70 -24.71 -38.35
CA PHE A 10 17.40 -24.40 -37.77
C PHE A 10 17.16 -22.88 -37.92
N ASP A 11 16.21 -22.53 -38.79
CA ASP A 11 15.73 -21.15 -38.88
C ASP A 11 14.98 -20.78 -37.59
N PHE A 12 15.55 -19.87 -36.81
CA PHE A 12 14.82 -19.24 -35.70
C PHE A 12 13.77 -18.31 -36.29
N HIS A 13 12.55 -18.81 -36.47
CA HIS A 13 11.43 -17.97 -36.89
C HIS A 13 11.22 -16.83 -35.87
N SER A 14 11.21 -15.59 -36.35
CA SER A 14 10.83 -14.44 -35.53
C SER A 14 9.34 -14.58 -35.17
N HIS A 15 9.04 -14.84 -33.90
CA HIS A 15 7.65 -14.83 -33.45
C HIS A 15 7.23 -13.38 -33.22
N SER A 16 6.57 -12.76 -34.20
CA SER A 16 6.04 -11.40 -34.06
C SER A 16 4.65 -11.45 -33.43
N LEU A 17 4.39 -10.56 -32.47
CA LEU A 17 3.06 -10.42 -31.90
C LEU A 17 2.05 -9.97 -32.96
N PRO A 18 0.76 -10.29 -32.77
CA PRO A 18 -0.30 -9.72 -33.58
C PRO A 18 -0.22 -8.20 -33.60
N GLU A 19 -0.27 -7.62 -34.78
CA GLU A 19 -0.24 -6.17 -34.95
C GLU A 19 -1.66 -5.62 -35.14
N PRO A 20 -1.96 -4.44 -34.56
CA PRO A 20 -3.25 -3.80 -34.69
C PRO A 20 -3.36 -3.12 -36.06
N ILE A 21 -3.43 -3.90 -37.14
CA ILE A 21 -3.54 -3.39 -38.51
C ILE A 21 -5.01 -3.24 -38.90
N GLU A 22 -5.39 -2.05 -39.33
CA GLU A 22 -6.65 -1.80 -40.03
C GLU A 22 -6.51 -2.13 -41.53
N GLN A 23 -7.40 -2.99 -42.03
CA GLN A 23 -7.42 -3.28 -43.46
C GLN A 23 -7.98 -2.09 -44.23
N ARG A 24 -7.36 -1.76 -45.37
CA ARG A 24 -7.82 -0.65 -46.19
C ARG A 24 -9.16 -0.96 -46.83
N ILE A 25 -10.20 -0.30 -46.36
CA ILE A 25 -11.54 -0.32 -46.94
C ILE A 25 -11.85 1.09 -47.43
N THR A 26 -12.14 1.24 -48.73
CA THR A 26 -12.38 2.53 -49.37
C THR A 26 -13.85 2.96 -49.36
N THR A 27 -14.76 2.10 -48.92
CA THR A 27 -16.19 2.34 -48.91
C THR A 27 -16.76 2.21 -47.50
N ASP A 28 -17.65 3.13 -47.14
CA ASP A 28 -18.23 3.18 -45.79
C ASP A 28 -19.38 2.20 -45.56
N ASP A 29 -19.82 1.48 -46.60
CA ASP A 29 -20.86 0.47 -46.54
C ASP A 29 -20.36 -0.89 -46.02
N LYS A 30 -19.06 -1.01 -45.71
CA LYS A 30 -18.38 -2.19 -45.17
C LYS A 30 -17.67 -1.87 -43.87
N TYR A 31 -17.52 -2.88 -43.01
CA TYR A 31 -16.68 -2.75 -41.83
C TYR A 31 -15.20 -2.85 -42.17
N VAL A 32 -14.35 -2.29 -41.32
CA VAL A 32 -12.90 -2.38 -41.37
C VAL A 32 -12.43 -3.57 -40.51
N PRO A 33 -11.84 -4.62 -41.09
CA PRO A 33 -11.22 -5.68 -40.31
C PRO A 33 -10.04 -5.18 -39.49
N PHE A 34 -9.88 -5.71 -38.26
CA PHE A 34 -8.84 -5.29 -37.31
C PHE A 34 -7.93 -6.44 -36.87
N GLY A 35 -6.65 -6.35 -37.21
CA GLY A 35 -5.60 -7.34 -36.93
C GLY A 35 -4.96 -7.91 -38.19
N ASN A 36 -3.90 -8.70 -37.99
CA ASN A 36 -3.11 -9.34 -39.05
C ASN A 36 -2.83 -10.83 -38.75
N GLY A 37 -2.28 -11.53 -39.74
CA GLY A 37 -1.86 -12.93 -39.60
C GLY A 37 -2.99 -13.83 -39.10
N GLU A 38 -2.69 -14.66 -38.10
CA GLU A 38 -3.66 -15.55 -37.44
C GLU A 38 -4.77 -14.80 -36.70
N TYR A 39 -4.53 -13.54 -36.35
CA TYR A 39 -5.50 -12.66 -35.70
C TYR A 39 -6.13 -11.67 -36.67
N TYR A 40 -6.19 -12.00 -37.96
CA TYR A 40 -6.92 -11.20 -38.94
C TYR A 40 -8.38 -11.02 -38.51
N ASN A 41 -8.82 -9.77 -38.38
CA ASN A 41 -10.13 -9.42 -37.83
C ASN A 41 -10.39 -9.88 -36.39
N LEU A 42 -9.37 -10.32 -35.64
CA LEU A 42 -9.48 -10.89 -34.30
C LEU A 42 -8.53 -10.20 -33.31
N PHE A 43 -8.03 -9.00 -33.62
CA PHE A 43 -7.17 -8.27 -32.70
C PHE A 43 -7.83 -8.01 -31.32
N PRO A 44 -9.13 -7.68 -31.20
CA PRO A 44 -9.79 -7.62 -29.89
C PRO A 44 -9.75 -8.96 -29.14
N ASN A 45 -9.83 -10.10 -29.84
CA ASN A 45 -9.70 -11.41 -29.21
C ASN A 45 -8.28 -11.68 -28.70
N TYR A 46 -7.25 -11.14 -29.37
CA TYR A 46 -5.88 -11.14 -28.84
C TYR A 46 -5.76 -10.32 -27.55
N LEU A 47 -6.37 -9.12 -27.49
CA LEU A 47 -6.36 -8.34 -26.24
C LEU A 47 -7.07 -9.09 -25.09
N LEU A 48 -8.13 -9.82 -25.39
CA LEU A 48 -8.78 -10.72 -24.42
C LEU A 48 -7.89 -11.89 -23.99
N SER A 49 -7.09 -12.46 -24.89
CA SER A 49 -6.16 -13.54 -24.51
C SER A 49 -5.08 -13.02 -23.56
N LEU A 50 -4.54 -11.81 -23.80
CA LEU A 50 -3.64 -11.15 -22.86
C LEU A 50 -4.29 -11.00 -21.47
N TYR A 51 -5.53 -10.50 -21.41
CA TYR A 51 -6.29 -10.34 -20.17
C TYR A 51 -6.57 -11.67 -19.48
N ASN A 52 -6.90 -12.74 -20.20
CA ASN A 52 -7.26 -14.02 -19.59
C ASN A 52 -6.05 -14.89 -19.20
N GLU A 53 -4.91 -14.72 -19.89
CA GLU A 53 -3.75 -15.60 -19.72
C GLU A 53 -2.65 -15.01 -18.82
N SER A 54 -2.57 -13.67 -18.66
CA SER A 54 -1.62 -13.03 -17.74
C SER A 54 -2.28 -12.65 -16.41
N PRO A 55 -1.90 -13.31 -15.29
CA PRO A 55 -2.43 -12.97 -13.96
C PRO A 55 -2.11 -11.54 -13.51
N ILE A 56 -0.92 -11.02 -13.86
CA ILE A 56 -0.50 -9.66 -13.48
C ILE A 56 -1.38 -8.64 -14.18
N HIS A 57 -1.54 -8.77 -15.50
CA HIS A 57 -2.37 -7.88 -16.30
C HIS A 57 -3.85 -7.95 -15.87
N SER A 58 -4.39 -9.16 -15.68
CA SER A 58 -5.79 -9.33 -15.23
C SER A 58 -6.05 -8.72 -13.86
N ALA A 59 -5.14 -8.90 -12.90
CA ALA A 59 -5.23 -8.31 -11.57
C ALA A 59 -5.24 -6.78 -11.64
N ILE A 60 -4.37 -6.19 -12.47
CA ILE A 60 -4.34 -4.74 -12.69
C ILE A 60 -5.67 -4.22 -13.25
N ILE A 61 -6.18 -4.83 -14.31
CA ILE A 61 -7.45 -4.41 -14.94
C ILE A 61 -8.62 -4.54 -13.96
N ASN A 62 -8.68 -5.63 -13.18
CA ASN A 62 -9.75 -5.85 -12.20
C ASN A 62 -9.68 -4.85 -11.03
N SER A 63 -8.49 -4.57 -10.52
CA SER A 63 -8.31 -3.56 -9.47
C SER A 63 -8.63 -2.16 -9.98
N LYS A 64 -8.16 -1.78 -11.17
CA LYS A 64 -8.54 -0.51 -11.82
C LYS A 64 -10.05 -0.38 -12.02
N THR A 65 -10.71 -1.46 -12.46
CA THR A 65 -12.17 -1.49 -12.59
C THR A 65 -12.84 -1.17 -11.25
N THR A 66 -12.34 -1.78 -10.16
CA THR A 66 -12.87 -1.55 -8.80
C THR A 66 -12.65 -0.10 -8.34
N TYR A 67 -11.45 0.45 -8.55
CA TYR A 67 -11.14 1.83 -8.17
C TYR A 67 -11.96 2.86 -8.96
N ILE A 68 -12.12 2.65 -10.27
CA ILE A 68 -12.95 3.52 -11.13
C ILE A 68 -14.41 3.43 -10.72
N LEU A 69 -14.95 2.23 -10.48
CA LEU A 69 -16.34 2.08 -10.06
C LEU A 69 -16.60 2.73 -8.70
N GLY A 70 -15.72 2.57 -7.72
CA GLY A 70 -15.94 3.08 -6.36
C GLY A 70 -17.26 2.61 -5.78
N ASP A 71 -18.15 3.54 -5.42
CA ASP A 71 -19.51 3.26 -4.92
C ASP A 71 -20.56 3.16 -6.04
N GLY A 72 -20.11 3.18 -7.30
CA GLY A 72 -20.95 3.09 -8.49
C GLY A 72 -21.28 4.45 -9.10
N LEU A 73 -22.15 4.42 -10.10
CA LEU A 73 -22.61 5.61 -10.80
C LEU A 73 -23.82 6.21 -10.07
N LYS A 74 -23.79 7.51 -9.81
CA LYS A 74 -24.82 8.28 -9.10
C LYS A 74 -25.17 9.53 -9.87
N TYR A 75 -26.27 10.19 -9.52
CA TYR A 75 -26.51 11.55 -9.95
C TYR A 75 -25.47 12.49 -9.32
N ALA A 76 -25.15 13.60 -9.99
CA ALA A 76 -24.19 14.60 -9.50
C ALA A 76 -24.56 15.21 -8.15
N ASN A 77 -25.83 15.13 -7.74
CA ASN A 77 -26.30 15.53 -6.41
C ASN A 77 -26.10 14.46 -5.32
N GLY A 78 -25.49 13.32 -5.65
CA GLY A 78 -25.23 12.20 -4.74
C GLY A 78 -26.36 11.17 -4.63
N ALA A 79 -27.51 11.39 -5.27
CA ALA A 79 -28.61 10.44 -5.25
C ALA A 79 -28.32 9.20 -6.11
N ASP A 80 -28.80 8.04 -5.69
CA ASP A 80 -28.65 6.80 -6.46
C ASP A 80 -29.48 6.84 -7.76
N LEU A 81 -29.00 6.12 -8.79
CA LEU A 81 -29.70 6.00 -10.07
C LEU A 81 -30.83 4.97 -9.97
N ASP A 82 -32.07 5.47 -9.92
CA ASP A 82 -33.28 4.66 -9.88
C ASP A 82 -33.90 4.49 -11.28
N PHE A 83 -33.19 3.81 -12.17
CA PHE A 83 -33.76 3.35 -13.43
C PHE A 83 -33.24 1.97 -13.82
N LYS A 84 -34.07 1.21 -14.52
CA LYS A 84 -33.70 -0.12 -15.02
C LYS A 84 -32.97 0.02 -16.36
N VAL A 85 -31.74 -0.48 -16.44
CA VAL A 85 -30.95 -0.47 -17.68
C VAL A 85 -31.46 -1.47 -18.70
N ASN A 86 -31.69 -2.73 -18.30
CA ASN A 86 -32.29 -3.77 -19.12
C ASN A 86 -32.84 -4.90 -18.22
N SER A 87 -33.36 -5.98 -18.80
CA SER A 87 -33.93 -7.10 -18.05
C SER A 87 -32.92 -7.93 -17.27
N SER A 88 -31.66 -8.00 -17.72
CA SER A 88 -30.62 -8.89 -17.18
C SER A 88 -29.67 -8.23 -16.20
N ASP A 89 -29.32 -6.96 -16.42
CA ASP A 89 -28.33 -6.22 -15.65
C ASP A 89 -28.99 -5.16 -14.78
N ASN A 90 -28.44 -4.95 -13.59
CA ASN A 90 -28.62 -3.69 -12.86
C ASN A 90 -27.62 -2.62 -13.33
N ILE A 91 -27.81 -1.36 -12.90
CA ILE A 91 -26.95 -0.23 -13.31
C ILE A 91 -25.47 -0.47 -12.94
N LYS A 92 -25.18 -1.13 -11.82
CA LYS A 92 -23.82 -1.40 -11.35
C LYS A 92 -23.14 -2.44 -12.23
N GLU A 93 -23.84 -3.51 -12.59
CA GLU A 93 -23.35 -4.55 -13.51
C GLU A 93 -23.11 -4.00 -14.91
N PHE A 94 -24.06 -3.24 -15.43
CA PHE A 94 -23.94 -2.56 -16.73
C PHE A 94 -22.72 -1.63 -16.75
N THR A 95 -22.57 -0.79 -15.73
CA THR A 95 -21.44 0.15 -15.66
C THR A 95 -20.11 -0.58 -15.47
N MET A 96 -20.07 -1.66 -14.68
CA MET A 96 -18.88 -2.49 -14.54
C MET A 96 -18.42 -3.09 -15.87
N LYS A 97 -19.35 -3.60 -16.70
CA LYS A 97 -19.02 -4.11 -18.03
C LYS A 97 -18.44 -3.03 -18.93
N ILE A 98 -19.02 -1.83 -18.90
CA ILE A 98 -18.50 -0.65 -19.63
C ILE A 98 -17.08 -0.30 -19.20
N VAL A 99 -16.84 -0.15 -17.89
CA VAL A 99 -15.51 0.19 -17.37
C VAL A 99 -14.49 -0.88 -17.75
N LYS A 100 -14.87 -2.15 -17.67
CA LYS A 100 -13.97 -3.26 -17.97
C LYS A 100 -13.61 -3.33 -19.45
N ASP A 101 -14.59 -3.21 -20.34
CA ASP A 101 -14.34 -3.11 -21.78
C ASP A 101 -13.48 -1.89 -22.10
N PHE A 102 -13.75 -0.74 -21.48
CA PHE A 102 -12.95 0.46 -21.67
C PHE A 102 -11.49 0.24 -21.26
N LEU A 103 -11.22 -0.46 -20.15
CA LEU A 103 -9.84 -0.73 -19.73
C LEU A 103 -9.12 -1.76 -20.61
N ILE A 104 -9.83 -2.71 -21.21
CA ILE A 104 -9.25 -3.76 -22.08
C ILE A 104 -9.04 -3.23 -23.51
N PHE A 105 -10.00 -2.48 -24.04
CA PHE A 105 -10.04 -2.10 -25.45
C PHE A 105 -9.85 -0.60 -25.71
N ASN A 106 -9.83 0.24 -24.66
CA ASN A 106 -9.98 1.70 -24.76
C ASN A 106 -11.25 2.10 -25.51
N ALA A 107 -12.30 1.30 -25.38
CA ALA A 107 -13.59 1.53 -25.98
C ALA A 107 -14.69 0.75 -25.24
N PHE A 108 -15.93 1.16 -25.42
CA PHE A 108 -17.10 0.37 -25.02
C PHE A 108 -18.26 0.60 -26.00
N ALA A 109 -19.17 -0.37 -26.09
CA ALA A 109 -20.35 -0.28 -26.94
C ALA A 109 -21.63 -0.58 -26.15
N VAL A 110 -22.69 0.14 -26.49
CA VAL A 110 -24.02 0.00 -25.89
C VAL A 110 -25.07 0.00 -27.00
N GLU A 111 -25.90 -1.03 -27.06
CA GLU A 111 -27.12 -1.00 -27.86
C GLU A 111 -28.19 -0.19 -27.11
N VAL A 112 -28.71 0.84 -27.77
CA VAL A 112 -29.80 1.67 -27.29
C VAL A 112 -31.08 1.21 -27.98
N VAL A 113 -31.96 0.56 -27.22
CA VAL A 113 -33.25 0.06 -27.71
C VAL A 113 -34.31 1.13 -27.47
N THR A 114 -35.05 1.49 -28.52
CA THR A 114 -36.12 2.50 -28.45
C THR A 114 -37.47 1.91 -28.82
N ASN A 115 -38.55 2.53 -28.34
CA ASN A 115 -39.90 2.21 -28.79
C ASN A 115 -40.22 2.92 -30.11
N LYS A 116 -41.38 2.60 -30.70
CA LYS A 116 -41.84 3.18 -31.98
C LYS A 116 -42.05 4.72 -31.97
N ILE A 117 -41.98 5.36 -30.80
CA ILE A 117 -42.08 6.81 -30.63
C ILE A 117 -40.76 7.46 -30.18
N GLY A 118 -39.65 6.71 -30.24
CA GLY A 118 -38.29 7.19 -29.98
C GLY A 118 -37.91 7.33 -28.52
N GLN A 119 -38.70 6.81 -27.58
CA GLN A 119 -38.29 6.76 -26.17
C GLN A 119 -37.34 5.58 -25.96
N VAL A 120 -36.24 5.83 -25.25
CA VAL A 120 -35.30 4.78 -24.83
C VAL A 120 -35.98 3.85 -23.84
N LEU A 121 -35.96 2.55 -24.15
CA LEU A 121 -36.50 1.49 -23.31
C LEU A 121 -35.39 0.82 -22.50
N GLU A 122 -34.29 0.44 -23.16
CA GLU A 122 -33.23 -0.37 -22.59
C GLU A 122 -31.86 0.01 -23.15
N TYR A 123 -30.83 -0.25 -22.34
CA TYR A 123 -29.43 -0.19 -22.68
C TYR A 123 -28.80 -1.57 -22.49
N HIS A 124 -28.26 -2.15 -23.55
CA HIS A 124 -27.55 -3.43 -23.49
C HIS A 124 -26.06 -3.18 -23.75
N HIS A 125 -25.21 -3.61 -22.82
CA HIS A 125 -23.77 -3.64 -23.08
C HIS A 125 -23.49 -4.63 -24.22
N VAL A 126 -22.74 -4.18 -25.23
CA VAL A 126 -22.30 -5.02 -26.34
C VAL A 126 -20.78 -5.18 -26.20
N PRO A 127 -20.27 -6.41 -26.01
CA PRO A 127 -18.83 -6.62 -25.89
C PRO A 127 -18.08 -6.10 -27.12
N VAL A 128 -17.06 -5.26 -26.92
CA VAL A 128 -16.34 -4.58 -28.02
C VAL A 128 -15.75 -5.57 -29.03
N HIS A 129 -15.29 -6.73 -28.59
CA HIS A 129 -14.74 -7.75 -29.47
C HIS A 129 -15.74 -8.28 -30.51
N PHE A 130 -17.05 -8.13 -30.29
CA PHE A 130 -18.12 -8.45 -31.23
C PHE A 130 -18.40 -7.34 -32.24
N VAL A 131 -17.89 -6.12 -32.02
CA VAL A 131 -18.22 -4.94 -32.83
C VAL A 131 -17.14 -4.66 -33.85
N ARG A 132 -17.54 -4.48 -35.12
CA ARG A 132 -16.71 -3.86 -36.16
C ARG A 132 -17.42 -2.63 -36.70
N MET A 133 -16.66 -1.67 -37.23
CA MET A 133 -17.21 -0.41 -37.73
C MET A 133 -16.57 0.01 -39.05
N ASN A 134 -17.20 0.96 -39.72
CA ASN A 134 -16.65 1.58 -40.93
C ASN A 134 -15.71 2.76 -40.60
N ASN A 135 -15.07 3.33 -41.62
CA ASN A 135 -14.11 4.43 -41.42
C ASN A 135 -14.74 5.66 -40.75
N SER A 136 -15.99 5.98 -41.09
CA SER A 136 -16.73 7.11 -40.50
C SER A 136 -17.33 6.84 -39.12
N LYS A 137 -17.16 5.63 -38.57
CA LYS A 137 -17.68 5.22 -37.25
C LYS A 137 -19.18 5.48 -37.06
N ASN A 138 -19.97 5.35 -38.13
CA ASN A 138 -21.42 5.61 -38.12
C ASN A 138 -22.25 4.36 -38.42
N LEU A 139 -21.60 3.26 -38.81
CA LEU A 139 -22.21 1.95 -39.03
C LEU A 139 -21.45 0.89 -38.25
N PHE A 140 -22.18 -0.01 -37.62
CA PHE A 140 -21.66 -1.03 -36.73
C PHE A 140 -22.16 -2.40 -37.15
N TRP A 141 -21.26 -3.37 -37.18
CA TRP A 141 -21.53 -4.77 -37.45
C TRP A 141 -21.27 -5.55 -36.17
N VAL A 142 -22.32 -6.20 -35.65
CA VAL A 142 -22.26 -6.96 -34.41
C VAL A 142 -22.39 -8.44 -34.73
N ASN A 143 -21.44 -9.23 -34.24
CA ASN A 143 -21.35 -10.67 -34.45
C ASN A 143 -20.78 -11.32 -33.19
N ASP A 144 -21.45 -12.35 -32.71
CA ASP A 144 -21.09 -13.11 -31.51
C ASP A 144 -19.80 -13.93 -31.68
N ASN A 145 -19.41 -14.25 -32.91
CA ASN A 145 -18.15 -14.93 -33.18
C ASN A 145 -17.59 -14.66 -34.58
N TRP A 146 -16.70 -13.67 -34.66
CA TRP A 146 -15.96 -13.34 -35.87
C TRP A 146 -15.02 -14.43 -36.38
N ALA A 147 -14.61 -15.38 -35.53
CA ALA A 147 -13.73 -16.48 -35.94
C ALA A 147 -14.49 -17.60 -36.67
N LEU A 148 -15.79 -17.79 -36.36
CA LEU A 148 -16.62 -18.84 -36.98
C LEU A 148 -17.29 -18.37 -38.27
N SER A 149 -17.79 -17.13 -38.30
CA SER A 149 -18.49 -16.60 -39.47
C SER A 149 -18.22 -15.12 -39.62
N THR A 150 -17.80 -14.70 -40.81
CA THR A 150 -17.63 -13.27 -41.16
C THR A 150 -18.86 -12.69 -41.84
N LYS A 151 -19.89 -13.50 -42.09
CA LYS A 151 -21.10 -13.11 -42.84
C LYS A 151 -22.37 -13.06 -41.97
N SER A 152 -22.33 -13.63 -40.77
CA SER A 152 -23.45 -13.63 -39.83
C SER A 152 -23.32 -12.46 -38.87
N PHE A 153 -23.82 -11.30 -39.25
CA PHE A 153 -23.81 -10.10 -38.41
C PHE A 153 -25.14 -9.36 -38.48
N ILE A 154 -25.41 -8.56 -37.46
CA ILE A 154 -26.48 -7.57 -37.47
C ILE A 154 -25.84 -6.20 -37.70
N LYS A 155 -26.42 -5.42 -38.60
CA LYS A 155 -25.96 -4.07 -38.93
C LYS A 155 -26.79 -3.04 -38.18
N TYR A 156 -26.11 -2.12 -37.49
CA TYR A 156 -26.69 -1.02 -36.75
C TYR A 156 -26.14 0.31 -37.27
N GLU A 157 -26.96 1.36 -37.16
CA GLU A 157 -26.48 2.74 -37.27
C GLU A 157 -25.98 3.23 -35.90
N GLY A 158 -25.11 4.23 -35.93
CA GLY A 158 -24.60 4.91 -34.74
C GLY A 158 -25.67 5.68 -34.00
N PHE A 159 -25.57 5.69 -32.68
CA PHE A 159 -26.42 6.50 -31.81
C PHE A 159 -26.18 8.00 -32.05
N SER A 160 -27.28 8.74 -32.16
CA SER A 160 -27.31 10.20 -32.22
C SER A 160 -28.39 10.70 -31.27
N THR A 161 -28.14 11.85 -30.64
CA THR A 161 -29.15 12.53 -29.81
C THR A 161 -30.35 13.03 -30.61
N THR A 162 -30.21 13.09 -31.94
CA THR A 162 -31.24 13.44 -32.91
C THR A 162 -31.40 12.29 -33.90
N PRO A 163 -32.02 11.17 -33.48
CA PRO A 163 -32.11 9.99 -34.33
C PRO A 163 -33.05 10.23 -35.52
N LYS A 164 -32.70 9.70 -36.69
CA LYS A 164 -33.49 9.84 -37.93
C LYS A 164 -34.69 8.90 -37.97
N ASP A 165 -34.60 7.79 -37.26
CA ASP A 165 -35.63 6.78 -37.09
C ASP A 165 -35.63 6.27 -35.64
N PHE A 166 -36.48 5.29 -35.35
CA PHE A 166 -36.60 4.70 -34.01
C PHE A 166 -36.19 3.22 -33.98
N THR A 167 -35.19 2.82 -34.79
CA THR A 167 -34.60 1.48 -34.66
C THR A 167 -33.58 1.45 -33.52
N SER A 168 -33.19 0.26 -33.06
CA SER A 168 -32.03 0.12 -32.18
C SER A 168 -30.78 0.71 -32.83
N LYS A 169 -29.93 1.35 -32.03
CA LYS A 169 -28.68 1.99 -32.45
C LYS A 169 -27.52 1.54 -31.57
N ILE A 170 -26.31 1.62 -32.07
CA ILE A 170 -25.10 1.38 -31.27
C ILE A 170 -24.48 2.71 -30.88
N PHE A 171 -24.41 2.97 -29.58
CA PHE A 171 -23.50 3.95 -29.04
C PHE A 171 -22.13 3.30 -28.87
N TYR A 172 -21.12 3.87 -29.50
CA TYR A 172 -19.74 3.42 -29.40
C TYR A 172 -18.89 4.59 -28.94
N TYR A 173 -18.16 4.40 -27.86
CA TYR A 173 -17.18 5.35 -27.37
C TYR A 173 -15.80 4.73 -27.46
N ASP A 174 -14.84 5.46 -28.03
CA ASP A 174 -13.42 5.16 -27.96
C ASP A 174 -12.64 6.29 -27.28
N GLY A 175 -11.74 5.89 -26.38
CA GLY A 175 -10.79 6.82 -25.80
C GLY A 175 -9.78 7.27 -26.84
N TYR A 176 -9.30 8.51 -26.72
CA TYR A 176 -8.30 9.05 -27.62
C TYR A 176 -6.95 8.35 -27.43
N ASN A 177 -6.44 7.74 -28.50
CA ASN A 177 -5.07 7.23 -28.58
C ASN A 177 -4.50 7.63 -29.95
N PRO A 178 -3.52 8.54 -30.01
CA PRO A 178 -2.97 9.01 -31.28
C PRO A 178 -2.25 7.86 -32.00
N SER A 179 -2.74 7.50 -33.18
CA SER A 179 -2.13 6.47 -34.04
C SER A 179 -1.90 7.00 -35.45
N SER A 180 -0.72 6.72 -36.00
CA SER A 180 -0.41 6.99 -37.42
C SER A 180 -0.89 5.87 -38.35
N LYS A 181 -1.33 4.73 -37.79
CA LYS A 181 -1.72 3.53 -38.53
C LYS A 181 -3.21 3.23 -38.45
N ASN A 182 -3.87 3.64 -37.37
CA ASN A 182 -5.25 3.28 -37.06
C ASN A 182 -6.11 4.52 -36.92
N ASN A 183 -7.22 4.58 -37.68
CA ASN A 183 -8.19 5.68 -37.65
C ASN A 183 -9.54 5.23 -37.10
N VAL A 184 -9.78 3.92 -37.06
CA VAL A 184 -11.09 3.32 -36.78
C VAL A 184 -11.15 2.78 -35.37
N TYR A 185 -10.16 1.98 -34.97
CA TYR A 185 -10.12 1.35 -33.65
C TYR A 185 -9.04 1.98 -32.78
N SER A 186 -9.43 2.32 -31.54
CA SER A 186 -8.48 2.80 -30.55
C SER A 186 -7.65 1.65 -29.96
N LEU A 187 -6.49 2.00 -29.42
CA LEU A 187 -5.60 1.07 -28.73
C LEU A 187 -5.66 1.28 -27.22
N PRO A 188 -5.58 0.20 -26.42
CA PRO A 188 -5.48 0.31 -24.98
C PRO A 188 -4.22 1.02 -24.52
N GLU A 189 -4.30 1.71 -23.39
CA GLU A 189 -3.16 2.44 -22.81
C GLU A 189 -1.98 1.51 -22.50
N TYR A 190 -2.29 0.28 -22.08
CA TYR A 190 -1.28 -0.74 -21.78
C TYR A 190 -0.64 -1.35 -23.02
N TYR A 191 -1.05 -0.95 -24.23
CA TYR A 191 -0.52 -1.53 -25.47
C TYR A 191 1.01 -1.43 -25.55
N GLY A 192 1.61 -0.37 -24.99
CA GLY A 192 3.07 -0.27 -24.90
C GLY A 192 3.76 -1.40 -24.09
N ALA A 193 3.03 -2.04 -23.17
CA ALA A 193 3.48 -3.21 -22.41
C ALA A 193 2.94 -4.55 -22.94
N SER A 194 2.26 -4.58 -24.11
CA SER A 194 1.71 -5.82 -24.65
C SER A 194 2.78 -6.90 -24.87
N LEU A 195 4.00 -6.48 -25.21
CA LEU A 195 5.15 -7.38 -25.34
C LEU A 195 5.56 -8.00 -24.00
N SER A 196 5.61 -7.20 -22.94
CA SER A 196 5.90 -7.68 -21.59
C SER A 196 4.80 -8.62 -21.10
N ILE A 197 3.52 -8.29 -21.35
CA ILE A 197 2.39 -9.17 -21.01
C ILE A 197 2.49 -10.52 -21.76
N ALA A 198 2.75 -10.49 -23.07
CA ALA A 198 2.96 -11.71 -23.85
C ALA A 198 4.18 -12.51 -23.37
N THR A 199 5.24 -11.83 -22.92
CA THR A 199 6.43 -12.48 -22.35
C THR A 199 6.13 -13.16 -21.02
N ASP A 200 5.34 -12.54 -20.13
CA ASP A 200 4.86 -13.18 -18.88
C ASP A 200 4.09 -14.48 -19.18
N ILE A 201 3.20 -14.45 -20.18
CA ILE A 201 2.45 -15.63 -20.63
C ILE A 201 3.40 -16.69 -21.16
N ALA A 202 4.37 -16.32 -22.00
CA ALA A 202 5.35 -17.24 -22.57
C ALA A 202 6.23 -17.90 -21.50
N ILE A 203 6.71 -17.14 -20.50
CA ILE A 203 7.48 -17.67 -19.36
C ILE A 203 6.66 -18.72 -18.60
N ARG A 204 5.39 -18.44 -18.33
CA ARG A 204 4.49 -19.38 -17.64
C ARG A 204 4.26 -20.65 -18.44
N LYS A 205 3.97 -20.53 -19.74
CA LYS A 205 3.81 -21.68 -20.65
C LYS A 205 5.09 -22.51 -20.71
N PHE A 206 6.24 -21.85 -20.83
CA PHE A 206 7.55 -22.51 -20.84
C PHE A 206 7.81 -23.28 -19.53
N ASN A 207 7.60 -22.64 -18.38
CA ASN A 207 7.77 -23.27 -17.07
C ASN A 207 6.82 -24.46 -16.87
N LEU A 208 5.54 -24.32 -17.25
CA LEU A 208 4.57 -25.41 -17.21
C LEU A 208 5.01 -26.59 -18.09
N ASN A 209 5.47 -26.31 -19.32
CA ASN A 209 5.94 -27.34 -20.24
C ASN A 209 7.20 -28.04 -19.72
N ASN A 210 8.12 -27.31 -19.09
CA ASN A 210 9.27 -27.93 -18.42
C ASN A 210 8.84 -28.86 -17.28
N ILE A 211 7.91 -28.44 -16.43
CA ILE A 211 7.40 -29.26 -15.33
C ILE A 211 6.71 -30.51 -15.86
N LYS A 212 5.83 -30.36 -16.87
CA LYS A 212 5.12 -31.49 -17.51
C LYS A 212 6.07 -32.48 -18.17
N ASN A 213 7.19 -32.00 -18.70
CA ASN A 213 8.21 -32.85 -19.33
C ASN A 213 9.31 -33.27 -18.34
N HIS A 214 9.07 -33.19 -17.03
CA HIS A 214 10.01 -33.59 -15.98
C HIS A 214 11.41 -32.94 -16.08
N PHE A 215 11.47 -31.69 -16.57
CA PHE A 215 12.71 -30.99 -16.88
C PHE A 215 13.65 -31.80 -17.80
N SER A 216 13.08 -32.61 -18.71
CA SER A 216 13.85 -33.33 -19.71
C SER A 216 14.78 -32.35 -20.41
N VAL A 217 16.08 -32.56 -20.27
CA VAL A 217 17.08 -31.61 -20.76
C VAL A 217 16.94 -31.49 -22.28
N SER A 218 16.98 -30.26 -22.80
CA SER A 218 17.15 -30.03 -24.23
C SER A 218 18.44 -30.73 -24.65
N SER A 219 18.29 -31.88 -25.30
CA SER A 219 19.39 -32.80 -25.56
C SER A 219 19.70 -32.73 -27.04
N ILE A 220 20.95 -32.43 -27.37
CA ILE A 220 21.44 -32.67 -28.72
C ILE A 220 21.83 -34.15 -28.75
N ILE A 221 21.10 -34.94 -29.55
CA ILE A 221 21.42 -36.35 -29.78
C ILE A 221 22.11 -36.42 -31.13
N THR A 222 23.44 -36.52 -31.12
CA THR A 222 24.24 -36.64 -32.33
C THR A 222 24.46 -38.12 -32.66
N PHE A 223 23.89 -38.60 -33.76
CA PHE A 223 24.14 -39.93 -34.30
C PHE A 223 25.32 -39.90 -35.27
N PHE A 224 26.39 -40.62 -34.93
CA PHE A 224 27.52 -40.83 -35.83
C PHE A 224 27.27 -42.05 -36.72
N THR A 225 26.37 -41.94 -37.69
CA THR A 225 26.15 -43.02 -38.65
C THR A 225 27.29 -43.02 -39.66
N GLY A 226 28.11 -44.07 -39.67
CA GLY A 226 29.07 -44.31 -40.74
C GLY A 226 28.36 -44.48 -42.08
N GLY A 227 28.24 -43.41 -42.86
CA GLY A 227 27.97 -43.37 -44.30
C GLY A 227 26.67 -43.96 -44.87
N ASN A 228 25.93 -44.82 -44.16
CA ASN A 228 25.00 -45.76 -44.81
C ASN A 228 23.51 -45.63 -44.44
N GLY A 229 23.08 -44.56 -43.76
CA GLY A 229 21.65 -44.33 -43.50
C GLY A 229 20.97 -43.56 -44.63
N THR A 230 19.91 -44.13 -45.23
CA THR A 230 19.05 -43.41 -46.18
C THR A 230 18.32 -42.25 -45.50
N ASP A 231 17.96 -41.20 -46.24
CA ASP A 231 17.27 -40.01 -45.69
C ASP A 231 15.93 -40.35 -45.02
N GLU A 232 15.22 -41.37 -45.53
CA GLU A 232 14.00 -41.89 -44.91
C GLU A 232 14.25 -42.51 -43.53
N LEU A 233 15.36 -43.24 -43.35
CA LEU A 233 15.71 -43.87 -42.07
C LEU A 233 16.06 -42.82 -41.00
N LYS A 234 16.75 -41.74 -41.41
CA LYS A 234 17.07 -40.60 -40.54
C LYS A 234 15.82 -39.84 -40.12
N ALA A 235 14.90 -39.60 -41.05
CA ALA A 235 13.61 -38.96 -40.78
C ALA A 235 12.71 -39.80 -39.86
N GLU A 236 12.70 -41.13 -40.04
CA GLU A 236 11.95 -42.05 -39.17
C GLU A 236 12.55 -42.12 -37.77
N ALA A 237 13.88 -42.15 -37.64
CA ALA A 237 14.58 -42.11 -36.36
C ALA A 237 14.29 -40.80 -35.61
N ALA A 238 14.41 -39.65 -36.29
CA ALA A 238 14.07 -38.35 -35.72
C ALA A 238 12.61 -38.29 -35.26
N ARG A 239 11.66 -38.83 -36.05
CA ARG A 239 10.23 -38.89 -35.70
C ARG A 239 9.97 -39.79 -34.49
N LYS A 240 10.62 -40.96 -34.41
CA LYS A 240 10.49 -41.88 -33.26
C LYS A 240 11.06 -41.28 -31.98
N ILE A 241 12.19 -40.59 -32.07
CA ILE A 241 12.82 -39.92 -30.93
C ILE A 241 11.95 -38.76 -30.45
N ARG A 242 11.48 -37.89 -31.36
CA ARG A 242 10.55 -36.81 -31.01
C ARG A 242 9.28 -37.35 -30.35
N LYS A 243 8.72 -38.45 -30.87
CA LYS A 243 7.55 -39.14 -30.29
C LYS A 243 7.82 -39.78 -28.92
N ALA A 244 9.04 -40.28 -28.69
CA ALA A 244 9.43 -40.87 -27.41
C ALA A 244 9.65 -39.83 -26.30
N VAL A 245 9.94 -38.58 -26.67
CA VAL A 245 10.21 -37.47 -25.74
C VAL A 245 8.95 -36.66 -25.38
N GLY A 246 7.82 -36.95 -26.03
CA GLY A 246 6.50 -36.38 -25.69
C GLY A 246 5.91 -35.52 -26.79
N GLU A 247 4.69 -35.04 -26.55
CA GLU A 247 3.81 -34.42 -27.55
C GLU A 247 4.40 -33.15 -28.22
N ASP A 248 5.33 -32.47 -27.55
CA ASP A 248 6.02 -31.25 -28.04
C ASP A 248 7.55 -31.45 -28.17
N GLY A 249 8.00 -32.38 -29.02
CA GLY A 249 9.41 -32.76 -29.23
C GLY A 249 10.38 -31.65 -29.73
N GLU A 250 10.09 -30.37 -29.48
CA GLU A 250 10.84 -29.18 -29.87
C GLU A 250 12.19 -29.00 -29.13
N LYS A 251 12.47 -29.85 -28.13
CA LYS A 251 13.66 -29.73 -27.27
C LYS A 251 14.79 -30.70 -27.63
N VAL A 252 14.65 -31.49 -28.70
CA VAL A 252 15.68 -32.44 -29.13
C VAL A 252 16.18 -32.09 -30.52
N ILE A 253 17.45 -31.70 -30.59
CA ILE A 253 18.16 -31.55 -31.86
C ILE A 253 18.78 -32.90 -32.17
N VAL A 254 18.36 -33.51 -33.27
CA VAL A 254 18.94 -34.76 -33.76
C VAL A 254 19.91 -34.41 -34.86
N ASP A 255 21.21 -34.55 -34.58
CA ASP A 255 22.28 -34.25 -35.52
C ASP A 255 22.85 -35.56 -36.08
N PHE A 256 23.16 -35.61 -37.37
CA PHE A 256 23.72 -36.81 -38.03
C PHE A 256 25.09 -36.50 -38.62
N GLN A 257 26.14 -36.92 -37.95
CA GLN A 257 27.52 -36.67 -38.38
C GLN A 257 28.17 -37.93 -38.97
N THR A 258 29.07 -37.75 -39.93
CA THR A 258 29.89 -38.85 -40.48
C THR A 258 31.24 -38.91 -39.76
N LEU A 259 31.40 -39.83 -38.82
CA LEU A 259 32.70 -40.16 -38.23
C LEU A 259 32.79 -41.65 -37.89
N ASN A 260 33.93 -42.26 -38.23
CA ASN A 260 34.22 -43.69 -38.11
C ASN A 260 34.05 -44.21 -36.66
N GLY A 261 32.94 -44.91 -36.41
CA GLY A 261 32.80 -45.85 -35.29
C GLY A 261 32.59 -45.26 -33.89
N LYS A 262 32.23 -43.98 -33.76
CA LYS A 262 31.86 -43.41 -32.46
C LYS A 262 30.38 -43.71 -32.11
N PRO A 263 30.06 -44.04 -30.84
CA PRO A 263 28.67 -44.14 -30.39
C PRO A 263 28.01 -42.75 -30.39
N ALA A 264 26.66 -42.71 -30.43
CA ALA A 264 25.91 -41.46 -30.37
C ALA A 264 26.26 -40.66 -29.11
N GLU A 265 26.43 -39.34 -29.26
CA GLU A 265 26.74 -38.43 -28.16
C GLU A 265 25.48 -37.66 -27.77
N VAL A 266 25.19 -37.62 -26.46
CA VAL A 266 24.10 -36.83 -25.90
C VAL A 266 24.72 -35.65 -25.18
N GLN A 267 24.64 -34.46 -25.79
CA GLN A 267 25.04 -33.22 -25.13
C GLN A 267 23.83 -32.59 -24.45
N SER A 268 23.97 -32.41 -23.14
CA SER A 268 22.99 -31.75 -22.28
C SER A 268 23.28 -30.24 -22.28
N LEU A 269 22.34 -29.41 -22.72
CA LEU A 269 22.44 -27.96 -22.52
C LEU A 269 22.30 -27.67 -21.02
N SER A 270 23.29 -27.01 -20.41
CA SER A 270 23.33 -26.84 -18.94
C SER A 270 22.15 -26.01 -18.45
N SER A 271 21.47 -26.51 -17.42
CA SER A 271 20.22 -25.99 -16.85
C SER A 271 20.42 -24.93 -15.76
N GLY A 272 21.66 -24.70 -15.30
CA GLY A 272 21.97 -23.88 -14.12
C GLY A 272 21.81 -22.37 -14.30
N ASP A 273 22.18 -21.80 -15.46
CA ASP A 273 22.17 -20.34 -15.68
C ASP A 273 20.78 -19.80 -16.06
N TRP A 274 19.89 -20.69 -16.50
CA TRP A 274 18.57 -20.32 -16.99
C TRP A 274 17.62 -19.86 -15.88
N ALA A 275 17.68 -20.46 -14.69
CA ALA A 275 16.79 -20.09 -13.57
C ALA A 275 16.99 -18.62 -13.15
N ASN A 276 18.25 -18.18 -13.02
CA ASN A 276 18.57 -16.79 -12.68
C ASN A 276 18.19 -15.82 -13.80
N ALA A 277 18.44 -16.20 -15.06
CA ALA A 277 18.01 -15.42 -16.22
C ALA A 277 16.48 -15.26 -16.26
N TYR A 278 15.72 -16.32 -15.99
CA TYR A 278 14.25 -16.25 -15.98
C TYR A 278 13.69 -15.42 -14.83
N ASN A 279 14.27 -15.51 -13.64
CA ASN A 279 13.85 -14.67 -12.51
C ASN A 279 14.09 -13.19 -12.83
N ALA A 280 15.26 -12.84 -13.35
CA ALA A 280 15.59 -11.48 -13.77
C ALA A 280 14.65 -10.95 -14.86
N VAL A 281 14.33 -11.78 -15.87
CA VAL A 281 13.38 -11.41 -16.93
C VAL A 281 11.96 -11.26 -16.35
N SER A 282 11.52 -12.16 -15.47
CA SER A 282 10.20 -12.11 -14.85
C SER A 282 10.00 -10.84 -14.00
N GLU A 283 11.01 -10.45 -13.22
CA GLU A 283 11.00 -9.21 -12.44
C GLU A 283 10.90 -7.98 -13.36
N LYS A 284 11.72 -7.95 -14.42
CA LYS A 284 11.72 -6.84 -15.38
C LYS A 284 10.40 -6.73 -16.13
N VAL A 285 9.86 -7.86 -16.59
CA VAL A 285 8.55 -7.95 -17.25
C VAL A 285 7.44 -7.44 -16.34
N SER A 286 7.44 -7.87 -15.07
CA SER A 286 6.46 -7.39 -14.08
C SER A 286 6.51 -5.86 -13.95
N ALA A 287 7.72 -5.30 -13.77
CA ALA A 287 7.91 -3.85 -13.67
C ALA A 287 7.42 -3.11 -14.92
N ASP A 288 7.74 -3.61 -16.12
CA ASP A 288 7.31 -3.02 -17.38
C ASP A 288 5.78 -3.06 -17.55
N ILE A 289 5.11 -4.12 -17.07
CA ILE A 289 3.64 -4.20 -17.06
C ILE A 289 3.06 -3.11 -16.14
N PHE A 290 3.59 -2.93 -14.92
CA PHE A 290 3.13 -1.87 -14.01
C PHE A 290 3.33 -0.47 -14.61
N ILE A 291 4.50 -0.22 -15.22
CA ILE A 291 4.81 1.04 -15.89
C ILE A 291 3.87 1.28 -17.09
N GLY A 292 3.64 0.27 -17.92
CA GLY A 292 2.74 0.36 -19.07
C GLY A 292 1.28 0.59 -18.69
N HIS A 293 0.90 0.21 -17.47
CA HIS A 293 -0.40 0.56 -16.90
C HIS A 293 -0.40 1.90 -16.14
N SER A 294 0.68 2.68 -16.15
CA SER A 294 0.79 3.94 -15.41
C SER A 294 0.48 3.79 -13.91
N ILE A 295 0.97 2.70 -13.31
CA ILE A 295 0.79 2.42 -11.88
C ILE A 295 1.92 3.05 -11.09
N THR A 296 1.57 3.88 -10.10
CA THR A 296 2.51 4.58 -9.23
C THR A 296 3.07 3.70 -8.13
N SER A 297 2.26 2.78 -7.59
CA SER A 297 2.66 1.85 -6.53
C SER A 297 2.09 0.45 -6.79
N PRO A 298 2.93 -0.57 -7.06
CA PRO A 298 2.49 -1.97 -7.20
C PRO A 298 1.79 -2.53 -5.95
N GLN A 299 2.02 -1.94 -4.77
CA GLN A 299 1.39 -2.37 -3.52
C GLN A 299 -0.14 -2.22 -3.56
N LEU A 300 -0.65 -1.19 -4.25
CA LEU A 300 -2.10 -1.02 -4.47
C LEU A 300 -2.71 -2.23 -5.21
N PHE A 301 -1.90 -2.93 -5.98
CA PHE A 301 -2.31 -4.06 -6.81
C PHE A 301 -1.91 -5.42 -6.19
N GLY A 302 -1.58 -5.42 -4.89
CA GLY A 302 -1.30 -6.64 -4.12
C GLY A 302 0.13 -7.17 -4.25
N VAL A 303 1.05 -6.42 -4.88
CA VAL A 303 2.46 -6.80 -4.96
C VAL A 303 3.23 -6.15 -3.82
N LYS A 304 3.76 -6.97 -2.91
CA LYS A 304 4.64 -6.52 -1.83
C LYS A 304 6.09 -6.59 -2.29
N THR A 305 6.83 -5.50 -2.10
CA THR A 305 8.29 -5.49 -2.25
C THR A 305 8.91 -6.15 -1.01
N GLU A 306 9.84 -7.09 -1.20
CA GLU A 306 10.55 -7.74 -0.10
C GLU A 306 11.31 -6.70 0.74
N GLY A 307 11.21 -6.79 2.07
CA GLY A 307 11.90 -5.90 3.00
C GLY A 307 11.12 -4.64 3.44
N GLN A 308 9.98 -4.32 2.83
CA GLN A 308 9.10 -3.25 3.33
C GLN A 308 8.18 -3.78 4.46
N LEU A 309 8.41 -3.30 5.68
CA LEU A 309 7.45 -3.44 6.80
C LEU A 309 6.26 -2.48 6.52
N GLY A 310 5.04 -2.99 6.58
CA GLY A 310 3.84 -2.31 6.06
C GLY A 310 3.64 -0.89 6.57
N GLY A 311 3.45 0.05 5.63
CA GLY A 311 3.08 1.44 5.91
C GLY A 311 1.64 1.72 5.47
N ALA A 312 0.68 1.69 6.40
CA ALA A 312 -0.70 2.06 6.10
C ALA A 312 -0.78 3.49 5.52
N THR A 313 0.04 4.40 6.04
CA THR A 313 0.18 5.77 5.55
C THR A 313 0.76 5.83 4.13
N GLU A 314 1.76 5.00 3.79
CA GLU A 314 2.33 4.96 2.44
C GLU A 314 1.30 4.45 1.42
N LEU A 315 0.50 3.45 1.82
CA LEU A 315 -0.57 2.92 0.99
C LEU A 315 -1.70 3.93 0.77
N GLU A 316 -2.06 4.69 1.81
CA GLU A 316 -3.04 5.79 1.73
C GLU A 316 -2.56 6.91 0.79
N ILE A 317 -1.32 7.37 0.96
CA ILE A 317 -0.71 8.37 0.07
C ILE A 317 -0.66 7.87 -1.37
N SER A 318 -0.22 6.62 -1.57
CA SER A 318 -0.16 6.00 -2.89
C SER A 318 -1.54 5.94 -3.55
N TYR A 319 -2.57 5.60 -2.77
CA TYR A 319 -3.96 5.55 -3.26
C TYR A 319 -4.47 6.94 -3.65
N GLU A 320 -4.24 7.97 -2.84
CA GLU A 320 -4.68 9.34 -3.18
C GLU A 320 -3.96 9.89 -4.42
N ILE A 321 -2.66 9.61 -4.58
CA ILE A 321 -1.92 9.94 -5.82
C ILE A 321 -2.53 9.21 -7.01
N PHE A 322 -2.74 7.89 -6.91
CA PHE A 322 -3.30 7.09 -8.00
C PHE A 322 -4.74 7.53 -8.36
N LYS A 323 -5.52 7.88 -7.35
CA LYS A 323 -6.88 8.40 -7.50
C LYS A 323 -6.88 9.72 -8.28
N GLY A 324 -6.02 10.66 -7.89
CA GLY A 324 -5.91 11.97 -8.54
C GLY A 324 -5.36 11.91 -9.96
N THR A 325 -4.36 11.05 -10.20
CA THR A 325 -3.62 11.00 -11.48
C THR A 325 -4.23 10.06 -12.51
N TYR A 326 -4.90 8.99 -12.09
CA TYR A 326 -5.47 7.98 -12.98
C TYR A 326 -6.99 7.86 -12.85
N VAL A 327 -7.49 7.59 -11.65
CA VAL A 327 -8.91 7.22 -11.46
C VAL A 327 -9.85 8.37 -11.85
N ARG A 328 -9.58 9.60 -11.39
CA ARG A 328 -10.41 10.77 -11.73
C ARG A 328 -10.41 11.06 -13.22
N VAL A 329 -9.25 11.04 -13.87
CA VAL A 329 -9.14 11.25 -15.32
C VAL A 329 -10.00 10.24 -16.08
N LYS A 330 -9.97 8.96 -15.69
CA LYS A 330 -10.79 7.92 -16.34
C LYS A 330 -12.27 8.04 -16.04
N ARG A 331 -12.64 8.51 -14.84
CA ARG A 331 -14.02 8.83 -14.53
C ARG A 331 -14.51 9.99 -15.40
N ASP A 332 -13.75 11.07 -15.55
CA ASP A 332 -14.15 12.22 -16.37
C ASP A 332 -14.43 11.82 -17.83
N ASP A 333 -13.56 10.97 -18.41
CA ASP A 333 -13.74 10.41 -19.76
C ASP A 333 -15.06 9.61 -19.86
N LEU A 334 -15.25 8.67 -18.93
CA LEU A 334 -16.41 7.78 -18.90
C LEU A 334 -17.71 8.52 -18.58
N GLU A 335 -17.68 9.48 -17.66
CA GLU A 335 -18.81 10.33 -17.29
C GLU A 335 -19.24 11.19 -18.48
N SER A 336 -18.29 11.77 -19.21
CA SER A 336 -18.59 12.52 -20.44
C SER A 336 -19.33 11.64 -21.45
N ALA A 337 -18.83 10.42 -21.67
CA ALA A 337 -19.45 9.46 -22.59
C ALA A 337 -20.84 8.99 -22.12
N LEU A 338 -20.98 8.66 -20.83
CA LEU A 338 -22.24 8.18 -20.24
C LEU A 338 -23.30 9.28 -20.20
N ASN A 339 -22.92 10.52 -19.87
CA ASN A 339 -23.84 11.66 -19.91
C ASN A 339 -24.34 11.93 -21.34
N TYR A 340 -23.49 11.77 -22.36
CA TYR A 340 -23.91 11.85 -23.75
C TYR A 340 -24.88 10.71 -24.13
N LEU A 341 -24.57 9.47 -23.75
CA LEU A 341 -25.44 8.30 -23.95
C LEU A 341 -26.83 8.49 -23.30
N PHE A 342 -26.86 9.04 -22.09
CA PHE A 342 -28.07 9.22 -21.30
C PHE A 342 -28.85 10.50 -21.63
N SER A 343 -28.29 11.42 -22.42
CA SER A 343 -28.87 12.72 -22.72
C SER A 343 -30.27 12.70 -23.34
N THR A 344 -30.63 11.61 -24.04
CA THR A 344 -31.96 11.44 -24.66
C THR A 344 -32.98 10.75 -23.76
N ASN A 345 -32.55 10.24 -22.61
CA ASN A 345 -33.40 9.49 -21.71
C ASN A 345 -34.13 10.40 -20.73
N LYS A 346 -35.45 10.52 -20.91
CA LYS A 346 -36.30 11.38 -20.08
C LYS A 346 -36.40 10.95 -18.61
N ASN A 347 -36.03 9.71 -18.29
CA ASN A 347 -36.03 9.21 -16.91
C ASN A 347 -34.78 9.67 -16.13
N ILE A 348 -33.75 10.13 -16.82
CA ILE A 348 -32.48 10.58 -16.23
C ILE A 348 -32.55 12.11 -16.13
N LYS A 349 -32.72 12.63 -14.91
CA LYS A 349 -33.07 14.04 -14.64
C LYS A 349 -31.87 14.95 -14.33
N GLY A 350 -30.65 14.47 -14.52
CA GLY A 350 -29.43 15.19 -14.21
C GLY A 350 -28.21 14.46 -14.75
N SER A 351 -27.03 15.07 -14.58
CA SER A 351 -25.78 14.42 -14.94
C SER A 351 -25.45 13.28 -13.99
N VAL A 352 -24.77 12.27 -14.53
CA VAL A 352 -24.28 11.11 -13.79
C VAL A 352 -22.77 11.23 -13.56
N VAL A 353 -22.32 10.82 -12.38
CA VAL A 353 -20.91 10.84 -11.94
C VAL A 353 -20.60 9.58 -11.15
N PHE A 354 -19.35 9.14 -11.14
CA PHE A 354 -18.91 8.04 -10.29
C PHE A 354 -18.69 8.52 -8.86
N ALA A 355 -19.24 7.76 -7.91
CA ALA A 355 -19.08 8.03 -6.49
C ALA A 355 -17.79 7.38 -5.95
N ASP A 356 -17.10 8.10 -5.07
CA ASP A 356 -15.97 7.57 -4.32
C ASP A 356 -16.43 6.53 -3.30
N LYS A 357 -15.66 5.44 -3.20
CA LYS A 357 -15.73 4.52 -2.06
C LYS A 357 -14.46 4.70 -1.23
N PRO A 358 -14.53 5.32 -0.04
CA PRO A 358 -13.34 5.51 0.79
C PRO A 358 -12.77 4.15 1.19
N LEU A 359 -11.49 3.92 0.87
CA LEU A 359 -10.75 2.72 1.27
C LEU A 359 -10.10 2.91 2.65
N PHE A 360 -9.76 4.16 2.97
CA PHE A 360 -9.22 4.58 4.23
C PHE A 360 -10.26 5.49 4.89
N SER A 361 -10.61 5.19 6.14
CA SER A 361 -11.38 6.13 6.96
C SER A 361 -10.40 7.14 7.53
N ALA A 362 -10.72 8.43 7.42
CA ALA A 362 -10.04 9.46 8.20
C ALA A 362 -10.32 9.20 9.68
N SER A 363 -9.50 8.35 10.33
CA SER A 363 -9.47 8.30 11.77
C SER A 363 -8.70 9.52 12.22
N LEU A 364 -9.39 10.44 12.89
CA LEU A 364 -8.70 11.41 13.73
C LEU A 364 -7.71 10.64 14.61
N SER A 365 -6.48 11.12 14.76
CA SER A 365 -5.58 10.56 15.76
C SER A 365 -6.27 10.59 17.12
N ASP A 366 -5.94 9.65 18.01
CA ASP A 366 -6.60 9.57 19.33
C ASP A 366 -6.53 10.92 20.07
N VAL A 367 -5.42 11.64 19.92
CA VAL A 367 -5.21 13.00 20.45
C VAL A 367 -6.18 14.03 19.86
N MET A 368 -6.51 13.94 18.58
CA MET A 368 -7.49 14.84 17.95
C MET A 368 -8.93 14.44 18.26
N LYS A 369 -9.21 13.14 18.41
CA LYS A 369 -10.51 12.63 18.89
C LYS A 369 -10.82 13.19 20.28
N GLU A 370 -9.87 13.13 21.21
CA GLU A 370 -10.03 13.69 22.56
C GLU A 370 -10.29 15.21 22.58
N LYS A 371 -9.82 15.93 21.55
CA LYS A 371 -9.96 17.40 21.44
C LYS A 371 -11.25 17.85 20.76
N VAL A 372 -11.81 17.04 19.87
CA VAL A 372 -12.90 17.44 18.97
C VAL A 372 -14.20 16.70 19.27
N LEU A 373 -14.13 15.43 19.72
CA LEU A 373 -15.30 14.64 20.05
C LEU A 373 -15.65 14.77 21.53
N THR A 374 -16.94 14.87 21.80
CA THR A 374 -17.50 14.79 23.14
C THR A 374 -17.36 13.37 23.70
N ILE A 375 -17.39 13.23 25.03
CA ILE A 375 -17.26 11.93 25.69
C ILE A 375 -18.34 10.94 25.20
N ASP A 376 -19.56 11.39 24.91
CA ASP A 376 -20.63 10.54 24.40
C ASP A 376 -20.42 10.13 22.93
N GLU A 377 -19.82 11.00 22.10
CA GLU A 377 -19.44 10.64 20.72
C GLU A 377 -18.33 9.58 20.71
N ILE A 378 -17.34 9.70 21.61
CA ILE A 378 -16.27 8.70 21.79
C ILE A 378 -16.85 7.36 22.29
N ARG A 379 -17.82 7.41 23.22
CA ARG A 379 -18.52 6.21 23.71
C ARG A 379 -19.34 5.53 22.63
N ALA A 380 -20.02 6.30 21.77
CA ALA A 380 -20.77 5.77 20.64
C ALA A 380 -19.86 5.05 19.63
N GLU A 381 -18.68 5.60 19.33
CA GLU A 381 -17.68 4.92 18.48
C GLU A 381 -17.20 3.60 19.11
N ALA A 382 -17.05 3.56 20.43
CA ALA A 382 -16.70 2.36 21.19
C ALA A 382 -17.88 1.40 21.44
N GLY A 383 -19.09 1.69 20.92
CA GLY A 383 -20.29 0.87 21.12
C GLY A 383 -20.86 0.90 22.55
N LEU A 384 -20.51 1.92 23.34
CA LEU A 384 -20.97 2.10 24.73
C LEU A 384 -22.17 3.07 24.80
N PRO A 385 -23.10 2.87 25.76
CA PRO A 385 -24.24 3.78 25.93
C PRO A 385 -23.79 5.16 26.43
N PRO A 386 -24.51 6.25 26.09
CA PRO A 386 -24.20 7.60 26.56
C PRO A 386 -24.27 7.69 28.07
N LEU A 387 -23.51 8.61 28.65
CA LEU A 387 -23.53 8.87 30.09
C LEU A 387 -24.84 9.52 30.50
N ALA A 388 -25.38 9.09 31.66
CA ALA A 388 -26.60 9.66 32.20
C ALA A 388 -26.47 11.17 32.48
N GLU A 389 -27.60 11.88 32.38
CA GLU A 389 -27.73 13.31 32.73
C GLU A 389 -26.87 14.26 31.89
N GLY A 390 -26.55 13.90 30.63
CA GLY A 390 -25.81 14.79 29.72
C GLY A 390 -24.33 14.98 30.08
N LYS A 391 -23.78 14.14 30.97
CA LYS A 391 -22.39 14.25 31.42
C LYS A 391 -21.34 13.98 30.34
N GLY A 392 -21.76 13.41 29.21
CA GLY A 392 -20.89 13.15 28.08
C GLY A 392 -21.02 14.12 26.91
N THR A 393 -21.82 15.18 27.00
CA THR A 393 -21.91 16.22 25.94
C THR A 393 -20.77 17.24 25.97
N ARG A 394 -19.70 16.97 26.73
CA ARG A 394 -18.53 17.83 26.92
C ARG A 394 -17.28 17.19 26.34
N LEU A 395 -16.29 17.99 25.97
CA LEU A 395 -14.99 17.51 25.48
C LEU A 395 -14.13 16.99 26.65
N ILE A 396 -13.23 16.04 26.39
CA ILE A 396 -12.28 15.55 27.40
C ILE A 396 -11.33 16.68 27.85
N SER A 397 -11.01 17.61 26.96
CA SER A 397 -10.18 18.78 27.22
C SER A 397 -10.83 19.86 28.11
N GLU A 398 -12.18 19.91 28.17
CA GLU A 398 -12.91 20.89 28.98
C GLU A 398 -12.85 20.58 30.48
N THR A 399 -12.40 19.38 30.86
CA THR A 399 -12.08 19.07 32.26
C THR A 399 -10.86 19.82 32.81
N SER A 400 -10.22 20.66 32.00
CA SER A 400 -9.05 21.47 32.34
C SER A 400 -9.26 22.96 32.02
N GLN A 401 -10.25 23.61 32.65
CA GLN A 401 -10.10 25.05 32.92
C GLN A 401 -9.38 25.23 34.28
N PRO A 402 -8.19 25.86 34.30
CA PRO A 402 -7.60 26.35 35.52
C PRO A 402 -8.40 27.58 35.97
N THR A 403 -8.96 27.55 37.18
CA THR A 403 -9.44 28.75 37.85
C THR A 403 -8.29 29.75 37.88
N GLN A 404 -8.51 30.93 37.27
CA GLN A 404 -7.54 31.99 37.16
C GLN A 404 -7.21 32.54 38.56
N PHE A 405 -6.09 32.12 39.15
CA PHE A 405 -5.61 32.68 40.41
C PHE A 405 -4.94 34.03 40.13
N GLN A 406 -5.57 35.11 40.57
CA GLN A 406 -4.87 36.38 40.83
C GLN A 406 -3.78 36.13 41.88
N LEU A 407 -2.55 36.58 41.57
CA LEU A 407 -1.46 36.67 42.52
C LEU A 407 -1.87 37.64 43.65
N VAL A 408 -2.32 37.08 44.77
CA VAL A 408 -2.36 37.80 46.04
C VAL A 408 -1.03 37.49 46.73
N GLU A 409 -0.16 38.49 46.82
CA GLU A 409 0.99 38.45 47.71
C GLU A 409 0.51 38.15 49.13
N GLN A 410 0.96 37.05 49.73
CA GLN A 410 0.73 36.80 51.15
C GLN A 410 1.90 37.35 51.98
N PRO A 411 1.62 38.03 53.11
CA PRO A 411 2.64 38.52 54.01
C PRO A 411 3.38 37.36 54.69
N LYS A 412 4.64 37.61 55.05
CA LYS A 412 5.42 36.76 55.96
C LYS A 412 4.72 36.69 57.31
N GLU A 413 4.16 35.54 57.68
CA GLU A 413 3.95 35.19 59.09
C GLU A 413 3.82 33.68 59.34
N GLU A 414 4.05 33.32 60.60
CA GLU A 414 4.54 32.05 61.14
C GLU A 414 3.70 30.79 60.86
N VAL A 415 4.39 29.69 60.58
CA VAL A 415 3.82 28.35 60.46
C VAL A 415 3.31 27.87 61.82
N LYS A 416 2.00 27.95 62.05
CA LYS A 416 1.30 27.16 63.08
C LYS A 416 0.39 26.11 62.44
N LYS A 417 0.68 24.85 62.81
CA LYS A 417 -0.13 23.62 62.74
C LYS A 417 -1.52 23.77 62.09
N LYS A 418 -1.69 23.31 60.85
CA LYS A 418 -2.97 22.77 60.31
C LYS A 418 -2.72 21.91 59.06
N SER A 419 -3.06 20.62 59.21
CA SER A 419 -3.20 19.53 58.23
C SER A 419 -2.33 19.53 56.96
N SER A 420 -1.20 18.82 57.01
CA SER A 420 -0.54 18.32 55.82
C SER A 420 -1.26 17.07 55.30
N ARG A 421 -1.67 17.10 54.03
CA ARG A 421 -2.29 15.96 53.33
C ARG A 421 -1.36 14.74 53.43
N SER A 422 -1.89 13.62 53.94
CA SER A 422 -1.16 12.35 54.11
C SER A 422 -1.96 11.25 53.42
N LEU A 423 -1.31 10.43 52.60
CA LEU A 423 -1.96 9.34 51.87
C LEU A 423 -2.26 8.16 52.81
N THR A 424 -3.43 7.57 52.62
CA THR A 424 -4.07 6.54 53.45
C THR A 424 -4.07 5.16 52.78
N ASP A 425 -4.61 4.15 53.44
CA ASP A 425 -4.78 2.81 52.83
C ASP A 425 -5.77 2.85 51.66
N GLU A 426 -6.82 3.67 51.76
CA GLU A 426 -7.83 3.85 50.71
C GLU A 426 -7.25 4.51 49.45
N ASP A 427 -6.21 5.33 49.60
CA ASP A 427 -5.49 5.92 48.46
C ASP A 427 -4.65 4.86 47.73
N TYR A 428 -4.11 3.87 48.44
CA TYR A 428 -3.37 2.76 47.82
C TYR A 428 -4.27 1.88 46.96
N GLU A 429 -5.50 1.59 47.40
CA GLU A 429 -6.44 0.75 46.65
C GLU A 429 -6.75 1.30 45.25
N GLN A 430 -6.64 2.62 45.05
CA GLN A 430 -6.86 3.25 43.76
C GLN A 430 -5.67 3.08 42.79
N ILE A 431 -4.48 2.71 43.28
CA ILE A 431 -3.25 2.59 42.49
C ILE A 431 -2.62 1.19 42.52
N LYS A 432 -3.24 0.22 43.21
CA LYS A 432 -2.69 -1.13 43.44
C LYS A 432 -2.32 -1.89 42.16
N ASP A 433 -3.02 -1.60 41.06
CA ASP A 433 -2.83 -2.24 39.76
C ASP A 433 -1.80 -1.53 38.88
N MET A 434 -1.27 -0.37 39.32
CA MET A 434 -0.23 0.38 38.61
C MET A 434 1.16 -0.24 38.78
N GLY A 435 2.06 0.04 37.84
CA GLY A 435 3.40 -0.54 37.80
C GLY A 435 3.42 -1.99 37.28
N SER A 436 4.61 -2.51 37.02
CA SER A 436 4.82 -3.89 36.54
C SER A 436 5.43 -4.75 37.64
N SER A 437 5.25 -6.08 37.57
CA SER A 437 5.88 -7.01 38.52
C SER A 437 7.39 -6.86 38.47
N ALA A 438 8.04 -6.66 39.61
CA ALA A 438 9.50 -6.56 39.66
C ALA A 438 10.19 -7.85 39.19
N ASP A 439 9.51 -8.99 39.30
CA ASP A 439 10.03 -10.30 38.88
C ASP A 439 10.22 -10.41 37.37
N ASP A 440 9.49 -9.60 36.59
CA ASP A 440 9.61 -9.54 35.12
C ASP A 440 10.89 -8.83 34.66
N PHE A 441 11.65 -8.26 35.60
CA PHE A 441 12.84 -7.46 35.31
C PHE A 441 14.07 -7.95 36.09
N GLU A 442 15.24 -7.73 35.50
CA GLU A 442 16.56 -7.84 36.11
C GLU A 442 17.10 -6.42 36.34
N ILE A 443 17.43 -6.07 37.58
CA ILE A 443 18.01 -4.77 37.92
C ILE A 443 19.49 -4.80 37.53
N ILE A 444 19.90 -3.90 36.64
CA ILE A 444 21.29 -3.78 36.17
C ILE A 444 22.09 -2.96 37.17
N GLU A 445 21.68 -1.71 37.41
CA GLU A 445 22.35 -0.79 38.34
C GLU A 445 21.40 0.30 38.86
N GLU A 446 21.82 0.99 39.93
CA GLU A 446 21.16 2.19 40.42
C GLU A 446 21.45 3.35 39.46
N ALA A 447 20.42 4.04 38.98
CA ALA A 447 20.62 5.19 38.10
C ALA A 447 21.03 6.40 38.95
N ASP A 448 22.19 7.00 38.65
CA ASP A 448 22.60 8.27 39.26
C ASP A 448 21.65 9.39 38.79
N ASP A 449 21.31 10.34 39.67
CA ASP A 449 20.35 11.42 39.39
C ASP A 449 20.76 12.23 38.15
N GLU A 450 22.06 12.33 37.86
CA GLU A 450 22.60 13.00 36.68
C GLU A 450 22.44 12.18 35.37
N GLN A 451 22.34 10.86 35.46
CA GLN A 451 22.10 9.96 34.31
C GLN A 451 20.60 9.82 33.97
N VAL A 452 19.71 9.94 34.97
CA VAL A 452 18.25 9.93 34.76
C VAL A 452 17.82 11.05 33.81
N PHE A 453 18.46 12.21 33.86
CA PHE A 453 18.20 13.33 32.93
C PHE A 453 18.75 13.12 31.52
N LYS A 454 19.72 12.22 31.32
CA LYS A 454 20.33 11.97 30.00
C LYS A 454 19.49 11.06 29.10
N PHE A 455 18.63 10.21 29.67
CA PHE A 455 17.80 9.27 28.91
C PHE A 455 16.29 9.51 29.03
N ALA A 456 15.83 10.28 30.02
CA ALA A 456 14.40 10.57 30.21
C ALA A 456 13.85 11.72 29.34
N MET A 457 14.69 12.39 28.55
CA MET A 457 14.26 13.45 27.63
C MET A 457 15.08 13.42 26.34
N ILE A 458 14.76 12.48 25.44
CA ILE A 458 15.05 12.72 24.03
C ILE A 458 13.99 13.73 23.57
N ASP A 459 14.36 15.01 23.54
CA ASP A 459 13.54 16.11 22.97
C ASP A 459 13.13 15.70 21.54
N ASP A 460 11.91 16.01 21.10
CA ASP A 460 11.43 15.66 19.76
C ASP A 460 12.38 16.22 18.67
N VAL A 461 13.03 17.34 18.96
CA VAL A 461 14.11 17.92 18.15
C VAL A 461 15.34 17.02 18.07
N ALA A 462 15.75 16.41 19.19
CA ALA A 462 16.91 15.52 19.24
C ALA A 462 16.65 14.22 18.46
N LYS A 463 15.44 13.67 18.59
CA LYS A 463 15.01 12.51 17.80
C LYS A 463 15.00 12.82 16.30
N TRP A 464 14.39 13.93 15.91
CA TRP A 464 14.33 14.35 14.51
C TRP A 464 15.72 14.52 13.90
N VAL A 465 16.66 15.15 14.64
CA VAL A 465 18.04 15.35 14.19
C VAL A 465 18.81 14.03 14.03
N ILE A 466 18.51 12.99 14.81
CA ILE A 466 19.13 11.67 14.68
C ILE A 466 18.57 10.90 13.48
N ASP A 467 17.25 10.98 13.29
CA ASP A 467 16.52 10.22 12.27
C ASP A 467 16.66 10.82 10.85
N ASN A 468 17.12 12.08 10.74
CA ASN A 468 17.27 12.80 9.47
C ASN A 468 18.74 13.16 9.17
N ASP A 469 19.18 12.97 7.92
CA ASP A 469 20.54 13.28 7.47
C ASP A 469 20.71 14.79 7.24
N VAL A 470 20.98 15.54 8.32
CA VAL A 470 21.16 17.00 8.28
C VAL A 470 22.53 17.36 7.72
N ARG A 471 22.56 17.97 6.52
CA ARG A 471 23.79 18.43 5.84
C ARG A 471 23.62 19.81 5.23
N ASN A 472 24.71 20.60 5.27
CA ASN A 472 24.82 21.90 4.60
C ASN A 472 23.79 22.95 5.03
N LEU A 473 23.26 22.86 6.26
CA LEU A 473 22.33 23.86 6.80
C LEU A 473 23.03 24.71 7.85
N THR A 474 22.75 26.01 7.86
CA THR A 474 23.10 26.90 8.99
C THR A 474 22.13 26.68 10.16
N LEU A 475 22.52 27.11 11.37
CA LEU A 475 21.66 26.99 12.56
C LEU A 475 20.27 27.64 12.37
N PRO A 476 20.14 28.85 11.78
CA PRO A 476 18.83 29.46 11.51
C PRO A 476 18.01 28.68 10.48
N GLU A 477 18.65 28.16 9.42
CA GLU A 477 17.97 27.34 8.41
C GLU A 477 17.46 26.02 9.00
N LEU A 478 18.22 25.42 9.92
CA LEU A 478 17.80 24.20 10.63
C LEU A 478 16.60 24.47 11.56
N VAL A 479 16.54 25.64 12.21
CA VAL A 479 15.34 26.06 12.95
C VAL A 479 14.13 26.19 12.02
N ASP A 480 14.33 26.77 10.84
CA ASP A 480 13.29 26.96 9.83
C ASP A 480 12.76 25.62 9.27
N VAL A 481 13.66 24.65 9.04
CA VAL A 481 13.30 23.28 8.63
C VAL A 481 12.54 22.55 9.75
N LEU A 482 12.99 22.68 11.00
CA LEU A 482 12.30 22.11 12.14
C LEU A 482 10.88 22.68 12.30
N ASP A 483 10.65 23.97 12.07
CA ASP A 483 9.31 24.57 12.12
C ASP A 483 8.45 24.14 10.91
N LYS A 484 9.00 24.17 9.69
CA LYS A 484 8.23 23.90 8.46
C LYS A 484 7.94 22.42 8.21
N GLU A 485 8.90 21.53 8.49
CA GLU A 485 8.78 20.10 8.19
C GLU A 485 8.35 19.29 9.40
N ALA A 486 8.84 19.63 10.60
CA ALA A 486 8.56 18.89 11.83
C ALA A 486 7.51 19.57 12.74
N GLY A 487 7.14 20.83 12.49
CA GLY A 487 6.27 21.61 13.37
C GLY A 487 6.90 21.94 14.72
N LEU A 488 8.23 21.82 14.84
CA LEU A 488 8.99 21.96 16.08
C LEU A 488 9.58 23.36 16.21
N LYS A 489 8.86 24.24 16.92
CA LYS A 489 9.33 25.60 17.20
C LYS A 489 10.40 25.60 18.29
N VAL A 490 11.66 25.82 17.88
CA VAL A 490 12.81 25.87 18.78
C VAL A 490 13.61 27.15 18.58
N ALA A 491 14.05 27.78 19.68
CA ALA A 491 14.96 28.92 19.60
C ALA A 491 16.38 28.45 19.24
N GLU A 492 17.11 29.20 18.42
CA GLU A 492 18.49 28.87 17.99
C GLU A 492 19.41 28.48 19.16
N LYS A 493 19.38 29.26 20.25
CA LYS A 493 20.18 28.99 21.46
C LYS A 493 19.86 27.62 22.10
N ARG A 494 18.60 27.20 22.04
CA ARG A 494 18.15 25.91 22.55
C ARG A 494 18.58 24.78 21.62
N LEU A 495 18.44 24.96 20.31
CA LEU A 495 18.92 24.00 19.31
C LEU A 495 20.42 23.77 19.42
N GLN A 496 21.21 24.84 19.59
CA GLN A 496 22.66 24.75 19.80
C GLN A 496 23.02 23.95 21.07
N GLY A 497 22.23 24.08 22.14
CA GLY A 497 22.37 23.29 23.36
C GLY A 497 22.11 21.79 23.14
N ILE A 498 21.08 21.45 22.36
CA ILE A 498 20.71 20.08 22.02
C ILE A 498 21.79 19.43 21.14
N LEU A 499 22.25 20.12 20.09
CA LEU A 499 23.32 19.61 19.22
C LEU A 499 24.62 19.37 19.97
N LYS A 500 24.96 20.25 20.92
CA LYS A 500 26.12 20.05 21.80
C LYS A 500 25.96 18.81 22.69
N GLN A 501 24.80 18.62 23.31
CA GLN A 501 24.52 17.45 24.13
C GLN A 501 24.58 16.14 23.33
N LEU A 502 24.05 16.15 22.10
CA LEU A 502 24.10 15.00 21.20
C LEU A 502 25.53 14.67 20.77
N ASN A 503 26.34 15.68 20.47
CA ASN A 503 27.76 15.50 20.16
C ASN A 503 28.56 14.99 21.37
N ASP A 504 28.34 15.57 22.55
CA ASP A 504 29.00 15.18 23.80
C ASP A 504 28.58 13.76 24.24
N SER A 505 27.38 13.31 23.86
CA SER A 505 26.90 11.94 24.11
C SER A 505 27.47 10.89 23.15
N GLY A 506 28.11 11.30 22.06
CA GLY A 506 28.69 10.42 21.04
C GLY A 506 27.68 9.77 20.08
N LEU A 507 26.38 10.08 20.21
CA LEU A 507 25.30 9.54 19.36
C LEU A 507 25.38 10.05 17.91
N VAL A 508 25.79 11.30 17.73
CA VAL A 508 26.02 11.93 16.42
C VAL A 508 27.34 12.69 16.47
N LYS A 509 27.98 12.84 15.32
CA LYS A 509 29.10 13.76 15.13
C LYS A 509 28.57 15.05 14.51
N VAL A 510 28.73 16.17 15.22
CA VAL A 510 28.37 17.50 14.72
C VAL A 510 29.66 18.21 14.28
N ASP A 511 29.83 18.37 12.97
CA ASP A 511 30.92 19.16 12.39
C ASP A 511 30.38 20.54 11.96
N ILE A 512 31.10 21.60 12.32
CA ILE A 512 30.86 22.96 11.80
C ILE A 512 31.91 23.21 10.73
N GLU A 513 31.49 23.28 9.47
CA GLU A 513 32.34 23.54 8.32
C GLU A 513 32.57 25.06 8.13
N ASP A 514 33.55 25.44 7.31
CA ASP A 514 33.87 26.85 7.03
C ASP A 514 32.63 27.61 6.53
N GLY A 515 32.19 28.63 7.29
CA GLY A 515 31.01 29.44 7.00
C GLY A 515 29.74 29.12 7.80
N ASP A 516 29.85 28.62 9.04
CA ASP A 516 28.74 28.30 9.98
C ASP A 516 27.74 27.23 9.49
N ARG A 517 28.19 26.35 8.58
CA ARG A 517 27.37 25.24 8.08
C ARG A 517 27.53 24.01 8.95
N ILE A 518 26.40 23.42 9.33
CA ILE A 518 26.32 22.26 10.22
C ILE A 518 26.18 20.99 9.39
N LYS A 519 27.02 20.01 9.70
CA LYS A 519 26.90 18.65 9.23
C LYS A 519 26.74 17.71 10.41
N ILE A 520 25.63 16.98 10.43
CA ILE A 520 25.31 16.03 11.49
C ILE A 520 25.40 14.64 10.88
N THR A 521 26.36 13.84 11.34
CA THR A 521 26.54 12.47 10.86
C THR A 521 26.24 11.50 12.01
N PRO A 522 25.26 10.58 11.87
CA PRO A 522 25.07 9.51 12.84
C PRO A 522 26.32 8.66 12.97
N ASN A 523 26.78 8.40 14.19
CA ASN A 523 28.02 7.67 14.41
C ASN A 523 27.78 6.17 14.17
N LYS A 524 28.09 5.65 12.97
CA LYS A 524 27.89 4.22 12.63
C LYS A 524 28.82 3.23 13.36
N VAL A 525 29.67 3.70 14.27
CA VAL A 525 30.49 2.85 15.15
C VAL A 525 30.51 3.43 16.57
N GLY A 526 29.35 3.50 17.20
CA GLY A 526 29.24 3.23 18.63
C GLY A 526 28.72 1.81 18.76
N LYS A 527 29.36 0.95 19.56
CA LYS A 527 28.67 -0.24 20.06
C LYS A 527 27.44 0.27 20.80
N VAL A 528 26.29 0.30 20.13
CA VAL A 528 25.00 0.44 20.78
C VAL A 528 24.93 -0.80 21.67
N PRO A 529 25.03 -0.68 23.02
CA PRO A 529 24.62 -1.78 23.86
C PRO A 529 23.15 -2.03 23.48
N ASP A 530 22.71 -3.27 23.52
CA ASP A 530 21.35 -3.71 23.21
C ASP A 530 20.29 -2.94 24.05
N THR A 531 20.02 -1.68 23.71
CA THR A 531 19.26 -0.69 24.48
C THR A 531 17.77 -0.81 24.26
N ASP A 532 17.34 -1.64 23.32
CA ASP A 532 15.92 -2.05 23.20
C ASP A 532 15.47 -2.90 24.40
N SER A 533 16.39 -3.24 25.32
CA SER A 533 16.09 -4.07 26.48
C SER A 533 16.24 -3.37 27.83
N VAL A 534 16.75 -2.13 27.92
CA VAL A 534 17.03 -1.43 29.20
C VAL A 534 16.08 -0.25 29.43
N PHE A 535 15.35 -0.28 30.54
CA PHE A 535 14.35 0.71 30.95
C PHE A 535 14.79 1.41 32.24
N ILE A 536 14.40 2.68 32.43
CA ILE A 536 14.45 3.32 33.74
C ILE A 536 13.12 3.10 34.45
N MET A 537 13.17 2.39 35.58
CA MET A 537 12.00 2.20 36.44
C MET A 537 12.30 2.63 37.88
N TYR A 538 11.25 2.93 38.61
CA TYR A 538 11.31 3.46 39.97
C TYR A 538 10.81 2.42 40.96
N LYS A 539 11.51 2.32 42.08
CA LYS A 539 11.09 1.54 43.25
C LYS A 539 10.83 2.48 44.42
N TYR A 540 9.81 2.18 45.22
CA TYR A 540 9.50 2.95 46.42
C TYR A 540 10.24 2.36 47.62
N GLU A 541 11.17 3.12 48.19
CA GLU A 541 12.05 2.63 49.25
C GLU A 541 12.42 3.69 50.29
N LYS A 542 13.07 3.27 51.39
CA LYS A 542 13.50 4.17 52.46
C LYS A 542 14.63 5.08 51.97
N ARG A 543 14.53 6.36 52.32
CA ARG A 543 15.60 7.33 52.04
C ARG A 543 16.88 6.94 52.81
N PRO A 544 18.07 6.97 52.17
CA PRO A 544 19.34 6.68 52.84
C PRO A 544 19.63 7.62 54.03
N SER A 545 19.10 8.84 53.99
CA SER A 545 19.28 9.87 55.02
C SER A 545 18.47 9.65 56.30
N VAL A 546 17.71 8.56 56.41
CA VAL A 546 16.81 8.28 57.53
C VAL A 546 17.20 6.97 58.22
N THR A 547 17.46 7.03 59.53
CA THR A 547 17.86 5.87 60.34
C THR A 547 16.67 4.99 60.74
N GLY A 548 16.94 3.73 61.07
CA GLY A 548 15.95 2.73 61.52
C GLY A 548 15.42 1.80 60.43
N ALA A 549 14.41 0.99 60.78
CA ALA A 549 13.80 0.01 59.88
C ALA A 549 13.06 0.67 58.70
N ASP A 550 12.91 -0.10 57.61
CA ASP A 550 12.23 0.32 56.37
C ASP A 550 10.76 0.68 56.62
N LEU A 551 10.13 -0.06 57.52
CA LEU A 551 8.81 0.22 58.08
C LEU A 551 8.91 0.28 59.60
N LEU A 552 8.36 1.34 60.18
CA LEU A 552 8.08 1.49 61.60
C LEU A 552 6.60 1.14 61.88
N SER A 553 6.26 0.81 63.12
CA SER A 553 4.86 0.62 63.54
C SER A 553 3.97 1.86 63.32
N THR A 554 4.59 3.03 63.21
CA THR A 554 3.95 4.33 62.92
C THR A 554 3.93 4.68 61.43
N SER A 555 4.34 3.77 60.54
CA SER A 555 4.34 4.00 59.10
C SER A 555 2.92 4.05 58.54
N ARG A 556 2.70 4.95 57.59
CA ARG A 556 1.38 5.14 56.95
C ARG A 556 1.00 3.93 56.10
N GLY A 557 -0.28 3.62 56.07
CA GLY A 557 -0.86 2.56 55.26
C GLY A 557 -0.38 2.56 53.80
N PHE A 558 -0.46 3.72 53.13
CA PHE A 558 0.08 3.92 51.78
C PHE A 558 1.54 3.48 51.62
N CYS A 559 2.43 3.90 52.55
CA CYS A 559 3.85 3.53 52.49
C CYS A 559 4.09 2.06 52.80
N VAL A 560 3.34 1.49 53.76
CA VAL A 560 3.42 0.07 54.12
C VAL A 560 3.04 -0.79 52.93
N ARG A 561 1.96 -0.44 52.23
CA ARG A 561 1.46 -1.15 51.06
C ARG A 561 2.40 -1.02 49.86
N LEU A 562 2.94 0.17 49.59
CA LEU A 562 3.88 0.37 48.47
C LEU A 562 5.21 -0.35 48.67
N ILE A 563 5.77 -0.38 49.88
CA ILE A 563 6.99 -1.15 50.18
C ILE A 563 6.72 -2.65 50.11
N GLY A 564 5.55 -3.08 50.57
CA GLY A 564 5.13 -4.48 50.50
C GLY A 564 4.77 -4.95 49.09
N ASN A 565 4.65 -4.05 48.11
CA ASN A 565 4.28 -4.39 46.74
C ASN A 565 5.53 -4.66 45.89
N ASN A 566 5.66 -5.87 45.35
CA ASN A 566 6.80 -6.27 44.52
C ASN A 566 6.68 -5.71 43.08
N ARG A 567 6.67 -4.38 42.94
CA ARG A 567 6.45 -3.70 41.66
C ARG A 567 7.48 -2.62 41.37
N LEU A 568 7.71 -2.42 40.08
CA LEU A 568 8.50 -1.34 39.49
C LEU A 568 7.57 -0.41 38.71
N TYR A 569 7.82 0.89 38.80
CA TYR A 569 6.94 1.92 38.26
C TYR A 569 7.66 2.76 37.21
N THR A 570 7.00 3.10 36.12
CA THR A 570 7.51 4.10 35.18
C THR A 570 7.32 5.51 35.75
N ARG A 571 8.00 6.51 35.18
CA ARG A 571 7.74 7.91 35.55
C ARG A 571 6.28 8.31 35.30
N GLN A 572 5.68 7.77 34.24
CA GLN A 572 4.30 7.99 33.85
C GLN A 572 3.31 7.38 34.86
N ASP A 573 3.61 6.20 35.42
CA ASP A 573 2.80 5.62 36.50
C ASP A 573 2.77 6.56 37.70
N ILE A 574 3.93 7.07 38.13
CA ILE A 574 4.01 7.98 39.28
C ILE A 574 3.33 9.32 39.00
N GLN A 575 3.43 9.84 37.76
CA GLN A 575 2.69 11.03 37.35
C GLN A 575 1.17 10.80 37.37
N SER A 576 0.72 9.61 36.99
CA SER A 576 -0.70 9.21 37.03
C SER A 576 -1.20 9.12 38.48
N MET A 577 -0.39 8.56 39.39
CA MET A 577 -0.66 8.63 40.84
C MET A 577 -0.76 10.08 41.32
N GLY A 578 0.15 10.95 40.86
CA GLY A 578 0.15 12.36 41.23
C GLY A 578 -1.07 13.13 40.75
N LYS A 579 -1.55 12.84 39.53
CA LYS A 579 -2.81 13.39 39.01
C LYS A 579 -4.02 12.92 39.83
N LEU A 580 -4.08 11.63 40.15
CA LEU A 580 -5.15 11.03 40.94
C LEU A 580 -5.24 11.67 42.34
N PHE A 581 -4.10 11.84 43.00
CA PHE A 581 -4.04 12.46 44.33
C PHE A 581 -3.93 13.98 44.28
N GLN A 582 -3.98 14.62 43.10
CA GLN A 582 -3.85 16.07 42.93
C GLN A 582 -2.66 16.66 43.72
N TYR A 583 -1.53 15.96 43.68
CA TYR A 583 -0.33 16.23 44.47
C TYR A 583 0.89 15.57 43.84
N ASP A 584 2.08 16.19 43.92
CA ASP A 584 3.30 15.61 43.35
C ASP A 584 3.83 14.45 44.21
N VAL A 585 3.37 13.23 43.93
CA VAL A 585 3.77 12.00 44.63
C VAL A 585 5.25 11.67 44.42
N PHE A 586 5.89 12.18 43.36
CA PHE A 586 7.29 11.92 43.11
C PHE A 586 8.19 12.72 44.05
N LYS A 587 7.96 14.02 44.11
CA LYS A 587 8.66 14.93 45.03
C LYS A 587 8.25 14.66 46.48
N TYR A 588 6.94 14.53 46.65
CA TYR A 588 6.21 14.41 47.90
C TYR A 588 6.28 13.07 48.63
N ALA A 589 6.47 11.98 47.89
CA ALA A 589 6.21 10.61 48.34
C ALA A 589 4.84 10.50 49.05
N GLY A 590 4.76 9.77 50.17
CA GLY A 590 3.56 9.63 50.99
C GLY A 590 3.17 10.84 51.86
N GLY A 591 3.67 12.05 51.59
CA GLY A 591 3.31 13.29 52.29
C GLY A 591 4.34 13.78 53.33
N PHE A 592 4.06 14.93 53.95
CA PHE A 592 4.94 15.59 54.93
C PHE A 592 5.29 14.67 56.11
N TYR A 593 6.51 14.74 56.63
CA TYR A 593 6.95 13.96 57.79
C TYR A 593 7.50 14.87 58.88
N TYR A 594 7.10 14.63 60.12
CA TYR A 594 7.68 15.28 61.30
C TYR A 594 8.62 14.30 61.97
N ASN A 595 9.89 14.70 62.11
CA ASN A 595 10.88 13.90 62.81
C ASN A 595 10.88 14.26 64.31
N PRO A 596 10.44 13.35 65.21
CA PRO A 596 10.42 13.62 66.64
C PRO A 596 11.83 13.73 67.25
N ASP A 597 12.85 13.16 66.62
CA ASP A 597 14.23 13.18 67.12
C ASP A 597 14.99 14.47 66.77
N THR A 598 14.59 15.15 65.68
CA THR A 598 15.23 16.37 65.18
C THR A 598 14.31 17.58 65.17
N ASP A 599 13.11 17.46 65.76
CA ASP A 599 12.05 18.48 65.87
C ASP A 599 11.78 19.28 64.58
N THR A 600 11.82 18.59 63.43
CA THR A 600 11.77 19.23 62.10
C THR A 600 10.74 18.56 61.21
N THR A 601 9.99 19.37 60.47
CA THR A 601 9.01 18.89 59.48
C THR A 601 9.57 18.98 58.07
N THR A 602 9.74 17.85 57.40
CA THR A 602 10.09 17.79 55.98
C THR A 602 8.83 17.75 55.12
N ALA A 603 8.89 18.38 53.95
CA ALA A 603 7.78 18.36 53.00
C ALA A 603 7.52 16.98 52.38
N TYR A 604 8.41 16.01 52.61
CA TYR A 604 8.40 14.66 52.05
C TYR A 604 8.50 13.60 53.15
N CYS A 605 8.10 12.37 52.81
CA CYS A 605 8.08 11.21 53.70
C CYS A 605 9.49 10.60 53.93
N ARG A 606 9.61 9.65 54.87
CA ARG A 606 10.81 8.81 55.10
C ARG A 606 11.19 7.94 53.88
N HIS A 607 10.32 7.87 52.87
CA HIS A 607 10.46 7.08 51.66
C HIS A 607 10.63 7.96 50.41
N GLN A 608 11.23 7.41 49.38
CA GLN A 608 11.44 8.04 48.08
C GLN A 608 11.24 7.06 46.93
N TRP A 609 11.00 7.62 45.75
CA TRP A 609 11.11 6.90 44.49
C TRP A 609 12.57 6.90 44.05
N LYS A 610 13.19 5.73 44.02
CA LYS A 610 14.57 5.59 43.55
C LYS A 610 14.59 4.96 42.16
N ALA A 611 15.40 5.52 41.26
CA ALA A 611 15.52 5.08 39.88
C ALA A 611 16.50 3.91 39.75
N TYR A 612 16.14 2.93 38.92
CA TYR A 612 16.93 1.76 38.58
C TYR A 612 16.96 1.59 37.07
N GLN A 613 18.12 1.23 36.53
CA GLN A 613 18.22 0.67 35.19
C GLN A 613 17.83 -0.80 35.26
N VAL A 614 16.83 -1.21 34.47
CA VAL A 614 16.30 -2.57 34.50
C VAL A 614 16.21 -3.17 33.11
N LYS A 615 16.52 -4.45 32.97
CA LYS A 615 16.32 -5.22 31.74
C LYS A 615 15.13 -6.15 31.87
N ARG A 616 14.25 -6.20 30.87
CA ARG A 616 13.14 -7.16 30.89
C ARG A 616 13.69 -8.58 30.72
N LYS A 617 13.31 -9.51 31.60
CA LYS A 617 13.70 -10.92 31.46
C LYS A 617 12.99 -11.50 30.25
N THR A 618 13.76 -12.04 29.31
CA THR A 618 13.22 -12.86 28.20
C THR A 618 12.67 -14.15 28.81
N LYS A 619 11.39 -14.46 28.55
CA LYS A 619 10.80 -15.75 28.95
C LYS A 619 11.31 -16.89 28.11
#